data_AF-W9NR68-F1
#
_entry.id   AF-W9NR68-F1
#
_cell.length_a   1.000
_cell.length_b   1.000
_cell.length_c   1.000
_cell.angle_alpha   90.00
_cell.angle_beta   90.00
_cell.angle_gamma   90.00
#
_symmetry.space_group_name_H-M   'P 1'
#
loop_
_entity.id
_entity.type
_entity.pdbx_description
1 polymer ?
#
loop_
_entity_poly.entity_id
_entity_poly.type
_entity_poly.pdbx_seq_one_letter_code
_entity_poly.pdbx_strand_id
1 'polypeptide(L)'
;MVFAYNEIWSQNQIYDLLEKLSGERIGRKYVRPAEAIEASIAKIESTAPSPDSVEFITLAQHQYWYTCCIRGDNTSEYATLLGYLNTQELYPHFERRGFKPYVQEVLDGNGGRGYEHLKDLPAASVDEKA
;
A
#
# COMPACT_ATOMS: atom_id res chain seq x y z
N MET A 1 12.13 -7.55 15.54
CA MET A 1 11.87 -7.39 14.09
C MET A 1 12.63 -6.18 13.56
N VAL A 2 12.80 -6.08 12.25
CA VAL A 2 13.41 -4.91 11.59
C VAL A 2 12.31 -4.16 10.82
N PHE A 3 12.21 -2.85 11.03
CA PHE A 3 11.31 -1.98 10.30
C PHE A 3 12.07 -1.30 9.15
N ALA A 4 11.79 -1.77 7.92
CA ALA A 4 12.42 -1.30 6.70
C ALA A 4 11.51 -0.31 5.97
N TYR A 5 11.97 0.93 5.79
CA TYR A 5 11.25 1.94 5.04
C TYR A 5 12.20 2.97 4.43
N ASN A 6 11.80 3.55 3.30
CA ASN A 6 12.53 4.64 2.67
C ASN A 6 12.00 5.99 3.11
N GLU A 7 10.69 6.19 2.94
CA GLU A 7 9.96 7.42 3.22
C GLU A 7 8.58 7.09 3.81
N ILE A 8 8.01 8.03 4.56
CA ILE A 8 6.66 7.92 5.11
C ILE A 8 5.78 8.94 4.39
N TRP A 9 4.69 8.44 3.81
CA TRP A 9 3.73 9.24 3.06
C TRP A 9 2.31 8.92 3.51
N SER A 10 1.49 9.94 3.70
CA SER A 10 0.03 9.77 3.78
C SER A 10 -0.58 9.62 2.39
N GLN A 11 -1.74 8.98 2.31
CA GLN A 11 -2.46 8.80 1.04
C GLN A 11 -2.76 10.15 0.36
N ASN A 12 -3.05 11.20 1.13
CA ASN A 12 -3.29 12.54 0.57
C ASN A 12 -2.02 13.12 -0.06
N GLN A 13 -0.86 12.98 0.59
CA GLN A 13 0.40 13.46 0.01
C GLN A 13 0.78 12.67 -1.25
N ILE A 14 0.46 11.37 -1.32
CA ILE A 14 0.63 10.57 -2.54
C ILE A 14 -0.26 11.13 -3.67
N TYR A 15 -1.54 11.36 -3.42
CA TYR A 15 -2.44 11.96 -4.42
C TYR A 15 -1.95 13.34 -4.87
N ASP A 16 -1.58 14.21 -3.94
CA ASP A 16 -1.08 15.56 -4.25
C ASP A 16 0.17 15.51 -5.13
N LEU A 17 1.08 14.58 -4.86
CA LEU A 17 2.29 14.38 -5.66
C LEU A 17 1.95 13.88 -7.08
N LEU A 18 1.08 12.88 -7.20
CA LEU A 18 0.68 12.30 -8.47
C LEU A 18 -0.01 13.35 -9.36
N GLU A 19 -1.00 14.06 -8.84
CA GLU A 19 -1.69 15.15 -9.56
C GLU A 19 -0.71 16.24 -10.00
N LYS A 20 0.25 16.60 -9.14
CA LYS A 20 1.25 17.61 -9.46
C LYS A 20 2.18 17.18 -10.59
N LEU A 21 2.60 15.92 -10.62
CA LEU A 21 3.56 15.43 -11.62
C LEU A 21 2.90 15.05 -12.94
N SER A 22 1.69 14.49 -12.92
CA SER A 22 0.98 14.15 -14.15
C SER A 22 0.26 15.35 -14.78
N GLY A 23 0.00 16.41 -13.99
CA GLY A 23 -0.81 17.56 -14.42
C GLY A 23 -2.31 17.27 -14.44
N GLU A 24 -2.73 16.08 -14.02
CA GLU A 24 -4.14 15.66 -13.97
C GLU A 24 -4.77 15.96 -12.61
N ARG A 25 -6.11 15.99 -12.57
CA ARG A 25 -6.87 16.12 -11.33
C ARG A 25 -7.82 14.94 -11.19
N ILE A 26 -7.77 14.27 -10.04
CA ILE A 26 -8.55 13.07 -9.77
C ILE A 26 -9.68 13.41 -8.80
N GLY A 27 -10.89 12.95 -9.11
CA GLY A 27 -12.01 13.01 -8.17
C GLY A 27 -11.77 12.08 -6.99
N ARG A 28 -11.46 12.64 -5.81
CA ARG A 28 -11.17 11.85 -4.60
C ARG A 28 -12.47 11.37 -3.95
N LYS A 29 -12.64 10.05 -3.85
CA LYS A 29 -13.71 9.43 -3.08
C LYS A 29 -13.18 9.04 -1.71
N TYR A 30 -13.60 9.75 -0.67
CA TYR A 30 -13.26 9.42 0.70
C TYR A 30 -14.27 8.43 1.26
N VAL A 31 -13.78 7.39 1.94
CA VAL A 31 -14.62 6.55 2.80
C VAL A 31 -14.81 7.31 4.10
N ARG A 32 -16.06 7.68 4.40
CA ARG A 32 -16.45 8.35 5.63
C ARG A 32 -17.76 7.77 6.16
N PRO A 33 -17.91 7.62 7.48
CA PRO A 33 -16.89 7.86 8.50
C PRO A 33 -15.90 6.67 8.58
N ALA A 34 -14.82 6.74 9.37
CA ALA A 34 -13.77 5.70 9.39
C ALA A 34 -14.35 4.33 9.81
N GLU A 35 -15.36 4.37 10.67
CA GLU A 35 -16.16 3.28 11.20
C GLU A 35 -16.93 2.53 10.09
N ALA A 36 -17.08 3.13 8.89
CA ALA A 36 -17.66 2.43 7.74
C ALA A 36 -16.81 1.23 7.31
N ILE A 37 -15.48 1.31 7.45
CA ILE A 37 -14.59 0.19 7.15
C ILE A 37 -14.76 -0.90 8.22
N GLU A 38 -14.78 -0.55 9.51
CA GLU A 38 -15.01 -1.50 10.60
C GLU A 38 -16.36 -2.22 10.48
N ALA A 39 -17.42 -1.47 10.15
CA ALA A 39 -18.75 -2.04 9.92
C ALA A 39 -18.75 -3.01 8.72
N SER A 40 -18.02 -2.69 7.65
CA SER A 40 -17.86 -3.59 6.51
C SER A 40 -17.09 -4.85 6.87
N ILE A 41 -16.02 -4.74 7.67
CA ILE A 41 -15.25 -5.88 8.18
C ILE A 41 -16.17 -6.80 8.98
N ALA A 42 -16.83 -6.27 10.01
CA ALA A 42 -17.72 -7.05 10.88
C ALA A 42 -18.85 -7.73 10.10
N LYS A 43 -19.42 -7.04 9.11
CA LYS A 43 -20.46 -7.61 8.24
C LYS A 43 -19.94 -8.81 7.45
N ILE A 44 -18.77 -8.68 6.81
CA ILE A 44 -18.22 -9.77 6.00
C ILE A 44 -17.74 -10.93 6.89
N GLU A 45 -17.11 -10.66 8.04
CA GLU A 45 -16.70 -11.69 8.99
C GLU A 45 -17.88 -12.54 9.48
N SER A 46 -19.04 -11.92 9.70
CA SER A 46 -20.25 -12.62 10.16
C SER A 46 -20.75 -13.69 9.18
N THR A 47 -20.36 -13.63 7.91
CA THR A 47 -20.73 -14.65 6.91
C THR A 47 -19.72 -15.79 6.83
N ALA A 48 -18.62 -15.74 7.59
CA ALA A 48 -17.53 -16.73 7.57
C ALA A 48 -17.11 -17.13 6.15
N PRO A 49 -16.64 -16.17 5.32
CA PRO A 49 -16.35 -16.42 3.92
C PRO A 49 -15.25 -17.48 3.75
N SER A 50 -15.39 -18.32 2.73
CA SER A 50 -14.35 -19.29 2.36
C SER A 50 -13.06 -18.55 1.99
N PRO A 51 -11.86 -19.07 2.33
CA PRO A 51 -10.59 -18.45 1.96
C PRO A 51 -10.41 -18.16 0.46
N ASP A 52 -11.08 -18.93 -0.41
CA ASP A 52 -11.00 -18.79 -1.87
C ASP A 52 -12.09 -17.84 -2.46
N SER A 53 -12.91 -17.22 -1.61
CA SER A 53 -14.02 -16.38 -2.04
C SER A 53 -13.63 -14.91 -2.28
N VAL A 54 -14.40 -14.22 -3.12
CA VAL A 54 -14.22 -12.78 -3.37
C VAL A 54 -14.50 -11.97 -2.10
N GLU A 55 -15.42 -12.44 -1.27
CA GLU A 55 -15.75 -11.86 0.03
C GLU A 55 -14.54 -11.90 0.96
N PHE A 56 -13.78 -13.00 0.97
CA PHE A 56 -12.56 -13.10 1.76
C PHE A 56 -11.47 -12.11 1.28
N ILE A 57 -11.29 -11.97 -0.04
CA ILE A 57 -10.36 -10.97 -0.61
C ILE A 57 -10.77 -9.55 -0.19
N THR A 58 -12.07 -9.25 -0.25
CA THR A 58 -12.61 -7.95 0.15
C THR A 58 -12.42 -7.70 1.65
N LEU A 59 -12.62 -8.73 2.48
CA LEU A 59 -12.37 -8.67 3.91
C LEU A 59 -10.89 -8.36 4.21
N ALA A 60 -9.97 -9.10 3.59
CA ALA A 60 -8.53 -8.90 3.76
C ALA A 60 -8.10 -7.49 3.34
N GLN A 61 -8.66 -6.97 2.24
CA GLN A 61 -8.39 -5.60 1.79
C GLN A 61 -8.88 -4.55 2.80
N HIS A 62 -10.09 -4.68 3.33
CA HIS A 62 -10.62 -3.74 4.32
C HIS A 62 -9.85 -3.80 5.64
N GLN A 63 -9.52 -5.00 6.14
CA GLN A 63 -8.69 -5.16 7.33
C GLN A 63 -7.32 -4.52 7.12
N TYR A 64 -6.68 -4.75 5.97
CA TYR A 64 -5.40 -4.11 5.63
C TYR A 64 -5.51 -2.58 5.64
N TRP A 65 -6.48 -2.00 4.94
CA TRP A 65 -6.70 -0.55 4.94
C TRP A 65 -7.00 0.02 6.31
N TYR A 66 -7.79 -0.68 7.13
CA TYR A 66 -8.05 -0.24 8.49
C TYR A 66 -6.75 -0.15 9.29
N THR A 67 -5.88 -1.16 9.22
CA THR A 67 -4.60 -1.16 9.94
C THR A 67 -3.65 -0.04 9.50
N CYS A 68 -3.42 0.11 8.18
CA CYS A 68 -2.39 1.03 7.69
C CYS A 68 -2.89 2.45 7.37
N CYS A 69 -4.17 2.62 7.02
CA CYS A 69 -4.71 3.92 6.61
C CYS A 69 -5.58 4.60 7.67
N ILE A 70 -6.11 3.86 8.66
CA ILE A 70 -6.91 4.43 9.75
C ILE A 70 -6.13 4.39 11.07
N ARG A 71 -5.70 3.21 11.51
CA ARG A 71 -5.01 3.04 12.80
C ARG A 71 -3.54 3.47 12.76
N GLY A 72 -2.90 3.37 11.58
CA GLY A 72 -1.52 3.82 11.36
C GLY A 72 -0.46 2.86 11.92
N ASP A 73 -0.75 1.56 11.93
CA ASP A 73 0.14 0.54 12.53
C ASP A 73 1.47 0.39 11.80
N ASN A 74 1.56 0.88 10.57
CA ASN A 74 2.75 0.84 9.71
C ASN A 74 3.66 2.07 9.89
N THR A 75 3.50 2.84 10.95
CA THR A 75 4.31 4.03 11.24
C THR A 75 5.58 3.68 12.03
N SER A 76 6.59 4.53 11.92
CA SER A 76 7.86 4.38 12.66
C SER A 76 7.66 4.45 14.18
N GLU A 77 6.66 5.17 14.64
CA GLU A 77 6.28 5.38 16.03
C GLU A 77 5.80 4.07 16.65
N TYR A 78 4.95 3.33 15.94
CA TYR A 78 4.52 2.00 16.35
C TYR A 78 5.67 0.99 16.32
N ALA A 79 6.52 1.03 15.28
CA ALA A 79 7.70 0.17 15.23
C ALA A 79 8.64 0.41 16.44
N THR A 80 8.82 1.67 16.83
CA THR A 80 9.62 2.05 18.00
C THR A 80 8.99 1.56 19.30
N LEU A 81 7.67 1.73 19.47
CA LEU A 81 6.92 1.24 20.63
C LEU A 81 7.07 -0.28 20.81
N LEU A 82 7.10 -1.04 19.71
CA LEU A 82 7.28 -2.49 19.71
C LEU A 82 8.75 -2.94 19.86
N GLY A 83 9.69 -2.00 19.98
CA GLY A 83 11.12 -2.28 20.11
C GLY A 83 11.76 -2.84 18.83
N TYR A 84 11.26 -2.46 17.65
CA TYR A 84 11.83 -2.90 16.38
C TYR A 84 13.10 -2.11 16.05
N LEU A 85 14.04 -2.77 15.38
CA LEU A 85 15.24 -2.11 14.87
C LEU A 85 14.90 -1.31 13.61
N ASN A 86 15.38 -0.07 13.54
CA ASN A 86 15.12 0.82 12.41
C ASN A 86 16.24 0.68 11.35
N THR A 87 15.88 0.40 10.10
CA THR A 87 16.86 0.32 8.99
C THR A 87 17.62 1.63 8.73
N GLN A 88 17.04 2.77 9.11
CA GLN A 88 17.70 4.07 9.04
C GLN A 88 18.91 4.13 9.98
N GLU A 89 18.78 3.54 11.17
CA GLU A 89 19.84 3.47 12.19
C GLU A 89 20.84 2.36 11.91
N LEU A 90 20.36 1.21 11.43
CA LEU A 90 21.22 0.08 11.07
C LEU A 90 22.11 0.37 9.86
N TYR A 91 21.61 1.17 8.90
CA TYR A 91 22.29 1.46 7.65
C TYR A 91 22.24 2.98 7.33
N PRO A 92 22.91 3.83 8.12
CA PRO A 92 22.77 5.29 8.00
C PRO A 92 23.30 5.83 6.66
N HIS A 93 24.24 5.14 6.04
CA HIS A 93 24.86 5.53 4.76
C HIS A 93 24.21 4.89 3.54
N PHE A 94 23.14 4.10 3.71
CA PHE A 94 22.43 3.52 2.59
C PHE A 94 21.63 4.59 1.85
N GLU A 95 21.89 4.74 0.54
CA GLU A 95 21.14 5.64 -0.31
C GLU A 95 19.76 5.05 -0.62
N ARG A 96 18.72 5.71 -0.12
CA ARG A 96 17.33 5.27 -0.29
C ARG A 96 16.74 5.95 -1.51
N ARG A 97 16.09 5.16 -2.36
CA ARG A 97 15.33 5.70 -3.48
C ARG A 97 14.08 6.41 -2.96
N GLY A 98 13.96 7.70 -3.28
CA GLY A 98 12.78 8.49 -2.96
C GLY A 98 11.58 8.18 -3.88
N PHE A 99 10.38 8.43 -3.38
CA PHE A 99 9.13 8.14 -4.08
C PHE A 99 8.90 9.07 -5.27
N LYS A 100 9.21 10.37 -5.14
CA LYS A 100 9.04 11.34 -6.24
C LYS A 100 9.84 11.00 -7.51
N PRO A 101 11.16 10.72 -7.44
CA PRO A 101 11.92 10.28 -8.61
C PRO A 101 11.33 9.01 -9.25
N TYR A 102 10.89 8.05 -8.44
CA TYR A 102 10.23 6.85 -8.95
C TYR A 102 8.93 7.17 -9.71
N VAL A 103 8.08 8.04 -9.16
CA VAL A 103 6.85 8.48 -9.84
C VAL A 103 7.16 9.17 -11.17
N GLN A 104 8.19 10.02 -11.22
CA GLN A 104 8.61 10.66 -12.46
C GLN A 104 9.02 9.63 -13.51
N GLU A 105 9.85 8.65 -13.15
CA GLU A 105 10.26 7.58 -14.07
C GLU A 105 9.06 6.77 -14.60
N VAL A 106 8.07 6.49 -13.74
CA VAL A 106 6.83 5.81 -14.17
C VAL A 106 6.07 6.66 -15.20
N LEU A 107 5.93 7.97 -14.95
CA LEU A 107 5.26 8.88 -15.90
C LEU A 107 6.03 9.03 -17.21
N ASP A 108 7.36 8.97 -17.16
CA ASP A 108 8.22 9.01 -18.34
C ASP A 108 8.23 7.68 -19.12
N GLY A 109 7.52 6.65 -18.64
CA GLY A 109 7.46 5.31 -19.25
C GLY A 109 8.69 4.43 -18.97
N ASN A 110 9.57 4.85 -18.06
CA ASN A 110 10.82 4.16 -17.71
C ASN A 110 10.78 3.47 -16.33
N GLY A 111 9.65 3.55 -15.63
CA GLY A 111 9.49 2.97 -14.29
C GLY A 111 9.56 1.44 -14.31
N GLY A 112 10.43 0.87 -13.48
CA GLY A 112 10.48 -0.57 -13.27
C GLY A 112 9.22 -1.10 -12.58
N ARG A 113 8.72 -2.27 -12.98
CA ARG A 113 7.54 -2.87 -12.36
C ARG A 113 7.87 -3.27 -10.92
N GLY A 114 6.98 -2.90 -10.00
CA GLY A 114 6.96 -3.51 -8.68
C GLY A 114 6.77 -5.03 -8.80
N TYR A 115 7.58 -5.79 -8.08
CA TYR A 115 7.54 -7.26 -8.08
C TYR A 115 7.74 -7.89 -9.47
N GLU A 116 8.70 -7.38 -10.26
CA GLU A 116 9.08 -7.92 -11.58
C GLU A 116 9.23 -9.47 -11.57
N HIS A 117 9.83 -10.03 -10.52
CA HIS A 117 10.03 -11.47 -10.36
C HIS A 117 8.73 -12.30 -10.23
N LEU A 118 7.57 -11.67 -10.01
CA LEU A 118 6.28 -12.35 -9.96
C LEU A 118 5.62 -12.50 -11.34
N LYS A 119 6.19 -11.91 -12.41
CA LYS A 119 5.67 -12.06 -13.78
C LYS A 119 5.68 -13.51 -14.25
N ASP A 120 6.64 -14.28 -13.76
CA ASP A 120 6.83 -15.68 -14.15
C ASP A 120 5.93 -16.64 -13.35
N LEU A 121 5.11 -16.12 -12.42
CA LEU A 121 4.15 -16.95 -11.71
C LEU A 121 3.03 -17.39 -12.67
N PRO A 122 2.65 -18.69 -12.64
CA PRO A 122 1.62 -19.22 -13.54
C PRO A 122 0.29 -18.43 -13.50
N ALA A 123 -0.09 -17.92 -12.33
CA ALA A 123 -1.30 -17.11 -12.14
C ALA A 123 -1.24 -15.72 -12.80
N ALA A 124 -0.05 -15.19 -13.07
CA ALA A 124 0.16 -13.90 -13.72
C ALA A 124 0.37 -14.00 -15.24
N SER A 125 0.49 -15.23 -15.77
CA SER A 125 0.80 -15.52 -17.17
C SER A 125 -0.42 -15.64 -18.10
N VAL A 126 -1.62 -15.31 -17.62
CA VAL A 126 -2.83 -15.24 -18.46
C VAL A 126 -2.80 -13.98 -19.33
N ASP A 127 -1.94 -14.00 -20.33
CA ASP A 127 -2.04 -13.18 -21.53
C ASP A 127 -1.72 -14.06 -22.75
N GLU A 128 -2.69 -14.90 -23.13
CA GLU A 128 -2.88 -15.26 -24.54
C GLU A 128 -4.35 -14.99 -24.92
N LYS A 129 -4.57 -13.74 -25.35
CA LYS A 129 -5.46 -13.28 -26.42
C LYS A 129 -6.81 -14.01 -26.61
N ALA A 130 -7.89 -13.26 -26.34
CA ALA A 130 -9.14 -13.35 -27.11
C ALA A 130 -9.17 -12.23 -28.16
#